data_AF-A0A8S0G374-F1
#
_entry.id   AF-A0A8S0G374-F1
#
_cell.length_a   1.000
_cell.length_b   1.000
_cell.length_c   1.000
_cell.angle_alpha   90.00
_cell.angle_beta   90.00
_cell.angle_gamma   90.00
#
_symmetry.space_group_name_H-M   'P 1'
#
loop_
_entity.id
_entity.type
_entity.pdbx_description
1 polymer ?
#
loop_
_entity_poly.entity_id
_entity_poly.type
_entity_poly.pdbx_seq_one_letter_code
_entity_poly.pdbx_strand_id
1 'polypeptide(L)'
;MKKPLVIISACQFTRLALESLIPTDRYIVRVYSNVTTEVEFVLKTSCGYLLADIPSLPSGELVLLACLARLRSDAGQWQVCLTGDSDWFDNAPAASLYNGFPRIGTMLTASRYQNQIITAGYCVLCPAI
;
A
#
# COMPACT_ATOMS: atom_id res chain seq x y z
N MET A 1 17.68 12.43 -4.65
CA MET A 1 17.60 11.74 -3.33
C MET A 1 16.57 10.64 -3.46
N LYS A 2 16.89 9.39 -3.08
CA LYS A 2 15.93 8.27 -3.20
C LYS A 2 14.77 8.49 -2.22
N LYS A 3 13.54 8.19 -2.64
CA LYS A 3 12.35 8.36 -1.78
C LYS A 3 12.08 7.06 -1.01
N PRO A 4 11.68 7.12 0.28
CA PRO A 4 11.27 5.92 1.02
C PRO A 4 10.03 5.27 0.40
N LEU A 5 10.05 3.94 0.28
CA LEU A 5 8.90 3.14 -0.14
C LEU A 5 8.75 1.97 0.83
N VAL A 6 7.59 1.89 1.47
CA VAL A 6 7.23 0.79 2.38
C VAL A 6 6.24 -0.10 1.66
N ILE A 7 6.51 -1.41 1.64
CA ILE A 7 5.63 -2.43 1.08
C ILE A 7 5.17 -3.32 2.23
N ILE A 8 3.86 -3.55 2.36
CA ILE A 8 3.28 -4.43 3.38
C ILE A 8 2.41 -5.47 2.68
N SER A 9 2.76 -6.74 2.76
CA SER A 9 1.93 -7.84 2.25
C SER A 9 2.30 -9.15 2.95
N ALA A 10 1.30 -9.85 3.50
CA ALA A 10 1.50 -11.18 4.05
C ALA A 10 1.79 -12.21 2.95
N CYS A 11 1.40 -11.92 1.70
CA CYS A 11 1.67 -12.78 0.55
C CYS A 11 3.12 -12.66 0.10
N GLN A 12 3.88 -13.75 0.22
CA GLN A 12 5.27 -13.79 -0.25
C GLN A 12 5.39 -13.56 -1.76
N PHE A 13 4.46 -14.08 -2.56
CA PHE A 13 4.48 -13.91 -4.02
C PHE A 13 4.27 -12.45 -4.42
N THR A 14 3.33 -11.75 -3.76
CA THR A 14 3.11 -10.32 -3.97
C THR A 14 4.37 -9.54 -3.65
N ARG A 15 5.03 -9.80 -2.50
CA ARG A 15 6.27 -9.13 -2.13
C ARG A 15 7.37 -9.31 -3.18
N LEU A 16 7.64 -10.55 -3.60
CA LEU A 16 8.66 -10.86 -4.61
C LEU A 16 8.35 -10.18 -5.95
N ALA A 17 7.09 -10.21 -6.39
CA ALA A 17 6.68 -9.55 -7.62
C ALA A 17 6.91 -8.03 -7.56
N LEU A 18 6.52 -7.39 -6.45
CA LEU A 18 6.71 -5.95 -6.27
C LEU A 18 8.19 -5.56 -6.21
N GLU A 19 9.01 -6.31 -5.46
CA GLU A 19 10.46 -6.09 -5.40
C GLU A 19 11.12 -6.18 -6.80
N SER A 20 10.63 -7.07 -7.67
CA SER A 20 11.12 -7.20 -9.05
C SER A 20 10.69 -6.06 -9.98
N LEU A 21 9.52 -5.47 -9.73
CA LEU A 21 8.92 -4.43 -10.57
C LEU A 21 9.37 -3.02 -10.18
N ILE A 22 9.76 -2.83 -8.93
CA ILE A 22 10.10 -1.51 -8.38
C ILE A 22 11.54 -1.13 -8.74
N PRO A 23 11.76 0.05 -9.37
CA PRO A 23 13.09 0.54 -9.69
C PRO A 23 13.87 0.93 -8.42
N THR A 24 14.81 0.07 -8.01
CA THR A 24 15.61 0.22 -6.77
C THR A 24 16.60 1.39 -6.80
N ASP A 25 16.85 1.96 -7.99
CA ASP A 25 17.60 3.20 -8.20
C ASP A 25 16.83 4.43 -7.73
N ARG A 26 15.49 4.38 -7.70
CA ARG A 26 14.62 5.52 -7.32
C ARG A 26 14.17 5.49 -5.87
N TYR A 27 14.06 4.32 -5.27
CA TYR A 27 13.46 4.14 -3.95
C TYR A 27 14.39 3.49 -2.93
N ILE A 28 14.19 3.83 -1.66
CA ILE A 28 14.69 3.06 -0.51
C ILE A 28 13.56 2.15 -0.07
N VAL A 29 13.59 0.90 -0.54
CA VAL A 29 12.50 -0.06 -0.35
C VAL A 29 12.65 -0.78 0.99
N ARG A 30 11.57 -0.84 1.77
CA ARG A 30 11.44 -1.66 2.97
C ARG A 30 10.20 -2.54 2.83
N VAL A 31 10.34 -3.84 3.07
CA VAL A 31 9.27 -4.81 2.83
C VAL A 31 8.95 -5.54 4.13
N TYR A 32 7.65 -5.58 4.46
CA TYR A 32 7.14 -6.19 5.67
C TYR A 32 6.03 -7.19 5.33
N SER A 33 5.96 -8.29 6.07
CA SER A 33 4.89 -9.29 5.95
C SER A 33 3.63 -8.94 6.75
N ASN A 34 3.76 -8.01 7.69
CA ASN A 34 2.75 -7.68 8.68
C ASN A 34 2.99 -6.25 9.21
N VAL A 35 2.02 -5.72 9.95
CA VAL A 35 2.10 -4.39 10.55
C VAL A 35 2.74 -4.49 11.94
N THR A 36 4.04 -4.25 12.01
CA THR A 36 4.83 -4.30 13.26
C THR A 36 5.04 -2.92 13.87
N THR A 37 5.60 -2.89 15.09
CA THR A 37 6.04 -1.65 15.74
C THR A 37 7.11 -0.90 14.93
N GLU A 38 7.92 -1.62 14.15
CA GLU A 38 8.89 -1.00 13.24
C GLU A 38 8.18 -0.26 12.10
N VAL A 39 7.17 -0.87 11.48
CA VAL A 39 6.33 -0.22 10.45
C VAL A 39 5.69 1.03 11.02
N GLU A 40 5.10 0.92 12.20
CA GLU A 40 4.51 2.05 12.91
C GLU A 40 5.54 3.16 13.15
N PHE A 41 6.75 2.83 13.61
CA PHE A 41 7.81 3.80 13.82
C PHE A 41 8.23 4.50 12.52
N VAL A 42 8.43 3.74 11.43
CA VAL A 42 8.82 4.28 10.11
C VAL A 42 7.75 5.23 9.58
N LEU A 43 6.48 4.81 9.61
CA LEU A 43 5.36 5.65 9.18
C LEU A 43 5.21 6.90 10.05
N LYS A 44 5.57 6.83 11.35
CA LYS A 44 5.48 7.95 12.27
C LYS A 44 6.60 8.98 12.15
N THR A 45 7.79 8.55 11.73
CA THR A 45 9.02 9.36 11.78
C THR A 45 9.55 9.77 10.42
N SER A 46 8.97 9.27 9.33
CA SER A 46 9.42 9.53 7.96
C SER A 46 8.27 9.96 7.05
N CYS A 47 8.59 10.20 5.78
CA CYS A 47 7.67 10.54 4.71
C CYS A 47 8.03 9.75 3.44
N GLY A 48 7.05 9.43 2.60
CA GLY A 48 7.30 8.61 1.42
C GLY A 48 6.06 7.98 0.81
N TYR A 49 6.23 6.78 0.28
CA TYR A 49 5.17 5.98 -0.33
C TYR A 49 4.92 4.73 0.49
N LEU A 50 3.65 4.38 0.67
CA LEU A 50 3.21 3.14 1.29
C LEU A 50 2.43 2.34 0.26
N LEU A 51 2.79 1.09 0.04
CA LEU A 51 2.03 0.13 -0.76
C LEU A 51 1.60 -1.01 0.16
N ALA A 52 0.30 -1.21 0.33
CA ALA A 52 -0.23 -2.21 1.23
C ALA A 52 -1.21 -3.16 0.52
N ASP A 53 -0.92 -4.45 0.62
CA ASP A 53 -1.77 -5.55 0.18
C ASP A 53 -2.76 -5.93 1.27
N ILE A 54 -3.88 -5.23 1.24
CA ILE A 54 -4.88 -5.20 2.29
C ILE A 54 -5.55 -6.58 2.48
N PRO A 55 -6.01 -7.30 1.45
CA PRO A 55 -6.64 -8.62 1.63
C PRO A 55 -5.73 -9.67 2.28
N SER A 56 -4.41 -9.49 2.19
CA SER A 56 -3.46 -10.43 2.77
C SER A 56 -3.32 -10.30 4.30
N LEU A 57 -3.73 -9.16 4.88
CA LEU A 57 -3.48 -8.85 6.28
C LEU A 57 -4.63 -9.29 7.20
N PRO A 58 -4.33 -9.71 8.45
CA PRO A 58 -5.36 -9.97 9.46
C PRO A 58 -6.17 -8.72 9.83
N SER A 59 -7.43 -8.90 10.23
CA SER A 59 -8.35 -7.79 10.56
C SER A 59 -7.80 -6.80 11.60
N GLY A 60 -7.03 -7.27 12.59
CA GLY A 60 -6.41 -6.38 13.59
C GLY A 60 -5.32 -5.48 12.99
N GLU A 61 -4.51 -6.03 12.09
CA GLU A 61 -3.45 -5.28 11.40
C GLU A 61 -4.02 -4.29 10.39
N LEU A 62 -5.12 -4.66 9.74
CA LEU A 62 -5.86 -3.79 8.84
C LEU A 62 -6.35 -2.51 9.52
N VAL A 63 -6.98 -2.67 10.69
CA VAL A 63 -7.45 -1.52 11.47
C VAL A 63 -6.28 -0.63 11.88
N LEU A 64 -5.18 -1.22 12.36
CA LEU A 64 -3.98 -0.48 12.75
C LEU A 64 -3.40 0.29 11.57
N LEU A 65 -3.25 -0.35 10.40
CA LEU A 65 -2.71 0.26 9.20
C LEU A 65 -3.60 1.41 8.70
N ALA A 66 -4.92 1.23 8.70
CA ALA A 66 -5.86 2.26 8.30
C ALA A 66 -5.77 3.49 9.22
N CYS A 67 -5.68 3.29 10.53
CA CYS A 67 -5.47 4.37 11.50
C CYS A 67 -4.16 5.12 11.25
N LEU A 68 -3.05 4.40 11.04
CA LEU A 68 -1.74 5.00 10.77
C LEU A 68 -1.74 5.78 9.45
N ALA A 69 -2.28 5.19 8.39
CA ALA A 69 -2.38 5.83 7.09
C ALA A 69 -3.22 7.12 7.15
N ARG A 70 -4.34 7.11 7.88
CA ARG A 70 -5.22 8.26 8.01
C ARG A 70 -4.59 9.41 8.78
N LEU A 71 -4.01 9.13 9.96
CA LEU A 71 -3.28 10.13 10.76
C LEU A 71 -2.15 10.79 9.96
N ARG A 72 -1.55 10.07 9.01
CA ARG A 72 -0.41 10.54 8.22
C ARG A 72 -0.81 11.18 6.89
N SER A 73 -1.96 10.80 6.35
CA SER A 73 -2.58 11.47 5.20
C SER A 73 -2.95 12.91 5.55
N ASP A 74 -3.50 13.15 6.74
CA ASP A 74 -3.85 14.50 7.21
C ASP A 74 -2.61 15.41 7.35
N ALA A 75 -1.43 14.82 7.57
CA ALA A 75 -0.16 15.52 7.61
C ALA A 75 0.52 15.70 6.23
N GLY A 76 -0.03 15.11 5.16
CA GLY A 76 0.54 15.13 3.80
C GLY A 76 1.88 14.39 3.67
N GLN A 77 2.22 13.52 4.63
CA GLN A 77 3.54 12.92 4.75
C GLN A 77 3.71 11.63 3.93
N TRP A 78 2.60 10.95 3.60
CA TRP A 78 2.65 9.67 2.90
C TRP A 78 1.64 9.60 1.76
N GLN A 79 2.10 9.14 0.59
CA GLN A 79 1.22 8.72 -0.50
C GLN A 79 0.94 7.22 -0.33
N VAL A 80 -0.34 6.85 -0.20
CA VAL A 80 -0.75 5.51 0.26
C VAL A 80 -1.46 4.76 -0.85
N CYS A 81 -0.85 3.72 -1.39
CA CYS A 81 -1.43 2.82 -2.37
C CYS A 81 -1.98 1.56 -1.67
N LEU A 82 -3.30 1.37 -1.69
CA LEU A 82 -3.96 0.18 -1.13
C LEU A 82 -4.36 -0.77 -2.26
N THR A 83 -3.81 -1.98 -2.25
CA THR A 83 -4.11 -3.01 -3.25
C THR A 83 -5.06 -4.05 -2.67
N GLY A 84 -6.05 -4.48 -3.46
CA GLY A 84 -7.02 -5.49 -3.09
C GLY A 84 -8.21 -5.50 -4.04
N ASP A 85 -9.06 -6.51 -3.90
CA ASP A 85 -10.32 -6.59 -4.65
C ASP A 85 -11.23 -5.41 -4.28
N SER A 86 -11.85 -4.77 -5.27
CA SER A 86 -12.80 -3.68 -5.06
C SER A 86 -13.97 -4.10 -4.19
N ASP A 87 -14.50 -5.31 -4.40
CA ASP A 87 -15.64 -5.83 -3.66
C ASP A 87 -15.26 -6.10 -2.20
N TRP A 88 -13.98 -6.40 -1.96
CA TRP A 88 -13.45 -6.56 -0.62
C TRP A 88 -13.38 -5.22 0.12
N PHE A 89 -12.97 -4.11 -0.52
CA PHE A 89 -12.87 -2.81 0.15
C PHE A 89 -14.21 -2.31 0.70
N ASP A 90 -15.31 -2.61 0.02
CA ASP A 90 -16.65 -2.25 0.49
C ASP A 90 -17.10 -3.06 1.70
N ASN A 91 -16.58 -4.28 1.86
CA ASN A 91 -16.94 -5.22 2.92
C ASN A 91 -15.83 -5.39 3.97
N ALA A 92 -14.75 -4.64 3.86
CA ALA A 92 -13.56 -4.76 4.68
C ALA A 92 -13.81 -4.41 6.16
N PRO A 93 -13.13 -5.09 7.10
CA PRO A 93 -12.95 -4.55 8.44
C PRO A 93 -12.33 -3.14 8.31
N ALA A 94 -13.04 -2.14 8.83
CA ALA A 94 -12.71 -0.72 8.70
C ALA A 94 -12.88 -0.10 7.29
N ALA A 95 -13.81 -0.59 6.46
CA ALA A 95 -14.23 0.05 5.21
C ALA A 95 -14.44 1.57 5.32
N SER A 96 -15.03 2.03 6.44
CA SER A 96 -15.24 3.46 6.73
C SER A 96 -13.95 4.28 6.85
N LEU A 97 -12.84 3.68 7.29
CA LEU A 97 -11.54 4.34 7.33
C LEU A 97 -10.94 4.51 5.94
N TYR A 98 -11.25 3.59 5.03
CA TYR A 98 -10.77 3.63 3.64
C TYR A 98 -11.56 4.60 2.74
N ASN A 99 -12.81 4.94 3.09
CA ASN A 99 -13.68 5.83 2.31
C ASN A 99 -13.15 7.26 2.12
N GLY A 100 -12.11 7.67 2.86
CA GLY A 100 -11.43 8.96 2.69
C GLY A 100 -10.26 8.95 1.69
N PHE A 101 -9.81 7.77 1.25
CA PHE A 101 -8.77 7.66 0.24
C PHE A 101 -9.40 7.72 -1.15
N PRO A 102 -8.85 8.49 -2.11
CA PRO A 102 -9.32 8.47 -3.49
C PRO A 102 -9.24 7.05 -4.04
N ARG A 103 -10.38 6.42 -4.31
CA ARG A 103 -10.45 5.09 -4.92
C ARG A 103 -10.08 5.22 -6.39
N ILE A 104 -8.87 4.79 -6.77
CA ILE A 104 -8.50 4.61 -8.18
C ILE A 104 -8.79 3.16 -8.56
N GLY A 105 -10.00 2.91 -9.06
CA GLY A 105 -10.42 1.59 -9.56
C GLY A 105 -9.88 1.33 -10.96
N THR A 106 -8.57 1.08 -11.08
CA THR A 106 -7.96 0.71 -12.36
C THR A 106 -7.47 -0.73 -12.32
N MET A 107 -8.05 -1.60 -13.16
CA MET A 107 -7.49 -2.93 -13.41
C MET A 107 -6.11 -2.76 -14.06
N LEU A 108 -5.07 -3.13 -13.32
CA LEU A 108 -3.69 -3.01 -13.77
C LEU A 108 -3.18 -4.33 -14.35
N THR A 109 -2.99 -4.36 -15.67
CA THR A 109 -2.15 -5.39 -16.30
C THR A 109 -0.69 -5.17 -15.91
N ALA A 110 0.13 -6.23 -15.86
CA ALA A 110 1.55 -6.13 -15.47
C ALA A 110 2.33 -5.04 -16.24
N SER A 111 2.00 -4.82 -17.51
CA SER A 111 2.57 -3.77 -18.36
C SER A 111 2.17 -2.33 -17.97
N ARG A 112 0.99 -2.15 -17.37
CA ARG A 112 0.51 -0.86 -16.86
C ARG A 112 1.00 -0.57 -15.44
N TYR A 113 1.43 -1.61 -14.72
CA TYR A 113 1.94 -1.52 -13.34
C TYR A 113 3.18 -0.62 -13.23
N GLN A 114 4.15 -0.80 -14.13
CA GLN A 114 5.36 0.03 -14.16
C GLN A 114 5.06 1.52 -14.40
N ASN A 115 4.07 1.84 -15.25
CA ASN A 115 3.77 3.23 -15.62
C ASN A 115 2.84 3.95 -14.63
N GLN A 116 1.97 3.23 -13.91
CA GLN A 116 1.03 3.87 -12.99
C GLN A 116 1.59 4.13 -11.60
N ILE A 117 2.52 3.32 -11.08
CA ILE A 117 3.31 3.69 -9.89
C ILE A 117 4.06 5.02 -10.11
N ILE A 118 4.45 5.30 -11.36
CA ILE A 118 5.20 6.51 -11.75
C ILE A 118 4.29 7.76 -11.79
N THR A 119 2.98 7.61 -11.96
CA THR A 119 2.09 8.73 -12.34
C THR A 119 0.90 8.96 -11.40
N ALA A 120 0.44 7.94 -10.66
CA ALA A 120 -0.74 8.04 -9.82
C ALA A 120 -0.43 7.60 -8.38
N GLY A 121 -0.73 8.47 -7.41
CA GLY A 121 -0.46 8.25 -5.98
C GLY A 121 -1.29 7.14 -5.30
N TYR A 122 -2.07 6.34 -6.04
CA TYR A 122 -2.96 5.29 -5.52
C TYR A 122 -3.21 4.21 -6.60
N CYS A 123 -3.19 2.92 -6.25
CA CYS A 123 -3.53 1.79 -7.15
C CYS A 123 -4.22 0.65 -6.42
N VAL A 124 -5.39 0.24 -6.93
CA VAL A 124 -6.15 -0.94 -6.49
C VAL A 124 -5.87 -2.09 -7.47
N LEU A 125 -5.32 -3.21 -7.00
CA LEU A 125 -5.15 -4.44 -7.79
C LEU A 125 -6.29 -5.41 -7.49
N CYS A 126 -7.10 -5.71 -8.49
CA CYS A 126 -7.96 -6.88 -8.51
C CYS A 126 -7.18 -8.01 -9.22
N PRO A 127 -6.86 -9.14 -8.58
CA PRO A 127 -6.28 -10.28 -9.28
C PRO A 127 -7.31 -10.82 -10.27
N ALA A 128 -7.05 -10.68 -11.57
CA ALA A 128 -7.82 -11.39 -12.59
C ALA A 128 -7.52 -12.89 -12.43
N ILE A 129 -8.53 -13.65 -12.02
CA ILE A 129 -8.60 -15.10 -12.28
C ILE A 129 -9.20 -15.27 -13.67
#